data_AF-A0A7C2Q4N5-F1
#
_entry.id   AF-A0A7C2Q4N5-F1
#
_cell.length_a   1.000
_cell.length_b   1.000
_cell.length_c   1.000
_cell.angle_alpha   90.00
_cell.angle_beta   90.00
_cell.angle_gamma   90.00
#
_symmetry.space_group_name_H-M   'P 1'
#
loop_
_entity.id
_entity.type
_entity.pdbx_description
1 polymer ?
#
loop_
_entity_poly.entity_id
_entity_poly.type
_entity_poly.pdbx_seq_one_letter_code
_entity_poly.pdbx_strand_id
1 'polypeptide(L)'
;MAAGKKLVLVTTDWAPFSDKIAKLCEEEAARAGVPFEIRKDDWVYLTKHGELDELGGADVPQVFVETGGQVKHVLTRVPLDEQGKPDFERARQIVRQALENA
;
A
#
# COMPACT_ATOMS: atom_id res chain seq x y z
N MET A 1 5.13 -24.79 -1.98
CA MET A 1 4.62 -24.11 -0.78
C MET A 1 3.70 -23.02 -1.26
N ALA A 2 2.43 -23.00 -0.83
CA ALA A 2 1.52 -21.93 -1.25
C ALA A 2 2.09 -20.61 -0.70
N ALA A 3 2.55 -19.73 -1.58
CA ALA A 3 3.03 -18.42 -1.17
C ALA A 3 1.83 -17.67 -0.58
N GLY A 4 1.85 -17.50 0.75
CA GLY A 4 0.76 -16.86 1.49
C GLY A 4 0.54 -15.42 1.05
N LYS A 5 -0.65 -14.90 1.37
CA LYS A 5 -1.00 -13.49 1.14
C LYS A 5 -0.25 -12.61 2.15
N LYS A 6 0.32 -11.49 1.72
CA LYS A 6 0.90 -10.46 2.60
C LYS A 6 0.61 -9.04 2.08
N LEU A 7 0.55 -8.09 3.00
CA LEU A 7 0.43 -6.67 2.71
C LEU A 7 1.82 -6.02 2.77
N VAL A 8 2.15 -5.17 1.80
CA VAL A 8 3.44 -4.49 1.72
C VAL A 8 3.20 -2.99 1.56
N LEU A 9 3.85 -2.18 2.41
CA LEU A 9 3.92 -0.74 2.27
C LEU A 9 5.33 -0.35 1.85
N VAL A 10 5.48 0.31 0.71
CA VAL A 10 6.74 0.96 0.33
C VAL A 10 6.62 2.45 0.63
N THR A 11 7.53 2.98 1.42
CA THR A 11 7.49 4.36 1.90
C THR A 11 8.89 4.90 2.20
N THR A 12 8.98 6.12 2.70
CA THR A 12 10.19 6.79 3.17
C THR A 12 9.83 7.73 4.32
N ASP A 13 10.83 8.12 5.11
CA ASP A 13 10.63 8.91 6.33
C ASP A 13 10.07 10.32 6.08
N TRP A 14 10.32 10.88 4.89
CA TRP A 14 9.81 12.21 4.51
C TRP A 14 8.47 12.17 3.78
N ALA A 15 7.96 10.99 3.42
CA ALA A 15 6.74 10.90 2.65
C ALA A 15 5.51 11.34 3.47
N PRO A 16 4.54 12.01 2.84
CA PRO A 16 3.36 12.48 3.52
C PRO A 16 2.52 11.28 3.97
N PHE A 17 2.03 11.35 5.21
CA PHE A 17 1.11 10.38 5.80
C PHE A 17 1.65 8.95 5.96
N SER A 18 2.97 8.73 5.83
CA SER A 18 3.61 7.41 5.96
C SER A 18 3.19 6.68 7.23
N ASP A 19 3.26 7.32 8.39
CA ASP A 19 2.89 6.71 9.68
C ASP A 19 1.41 6.32 9.74
N LYS A 20 0.55 7.18 9.17
CA LYS A 20 -0.91 6.96 9.21
C LYS A 20 -1.31 5.82 8.27
N ILE A 21 -0.67 5.73 7.11
CA ILE A 21 -0.86 4.62 6.16
C ILE A 21 -0.25 3.33 6.70
N ALA A 22 0.92 3.38 7.34
CA ALA A 22 1.55 2.23 7.99
C ALA A 22 0.64 1.65 9.07
N LYS A 23 0.13 2.50 9.98
CA LYS A 23 -0.80 2.07 11.03
C LYS A 23 -2.09 1.49 10.46
N LEU A 24 -2.66 2.13 9.44
CA LEU A 24 -3.86 1.62 8.77
C LEU A 24 -3.62 0.24 8.15
N CYS A 25 -2.49 0.06 7.47
CA CYS A 25 -2.13 -1.20 6.83
C CYS A 25 -1.89 -2.30 7.86
N GLU A 26 -1.19 -1.98 8.95
CA GLU A 26 -0.96 -2.90 10.08
C GLU A 26 -2.29 -3.38 10.68
N GLU A 27 -3.22 -2.46 10.95
CA GLU A 27 -4.53 -2.80 11.50
C GLU A 27 -5.36 -3.69 10.57
N GLU A 28 -5.41 -3.38 9.27
CA GLU A 28 -6.17 -4.20 8.30
C GLU A 28 -5.50 -5.56 8.03
N ALA A 29 -4.17 -5.62 7.98
CA ALA A 29 -3.42 -6.87 7.85
C ALA A 29 -3.64 -7.78 9.07
N ALA A 30 -3.59 -7.22 10.28
CA ALA A 30 -3.88 -7.96 11.51
C ALA A 30 -5.32 -8.50 11.54
N ARG A 31 -6.30 -7.71 11.10
CA ARG A 31 -7.71 -8.14 10.98
C ARG A 31 -7.87 -9.29 9.98
N ALA A 32 -7.16 -9.24 8.87
CA ALA A 32 -7.19 -10.27 7.83
C ALA A 32 -6.31 -11.50 8.16
N GLY A 33 -5.51 -11.45 9.23
CA GLY A 33 -4.59 -12.52 9.61
C GLY A 33 -3.44 -12.70 8.60
N VAL A 34 -3.03 -11.64 7.90
CA VAL A 34 -1.94 -11.67 6.92
C VAL A 34 -0.71 -10.93 7.46
N PRO A 35 0.52 -11.31 7.05
CA PRO A 35 1.72 -10.55 7.39
C PRO A 35 1.69 -9.14 6.77
N PHE A 36 2.27 -8.19 7.50
CA PHE A 36 2.50 -6.83 7.02
C PHE A 36 3.99 -6.52 7.01
N GLU A 37 4.47 -5.91 5.92
CA GLU A 37 5.87 -5.57 5.71
C GLU A 37 5.99 -4.08 5.30
N ILE A 38 6.90 -3.35 5.95
CA ILE A 38 7.26 -1.98 5.55
C ILE A 38 8.64 -2.01 4.88
N ARG A 39 8.72 -1.49 3.67
CA ARG A 39 9.96 -1.32 2.92
C ARG A 39 10.28 0.16 2.79
N LYS A 40 11.34 0.60 3.45
CA LYS A 40 11.82 1.98 3.36
C LYS A 40 12.74 2.16 2.16
N ASP A 41 12.49 3.18 1.35
CA ASP A 41 13.32 3.59 0.22
C ASP A 41 13.61 2.45 -0.78
N ASP A 42 12.69 1.48 -0.91
CA ASP A 42 12.80 0.38 -1.87
C ASP A 42 12.33 0.81 -3.26
N TRP A 43 13.12 1.69 -3.87
CA TRP A 43 12.88 2.20 -5.23
C TRP A 43 12.86 1.09 -6.27
N VAL A 44 13.61 0.01 -6.06
CA VAL A 44 13.64 -1.14 -6.97
C VAL A 44 12.28 -1.85 -7.00
N TYR A 45 11.64 -2.01 -5.84
CA TYR A 45 10.31 -2.58 -5.77
C TYR A 45 9.27 -1.68 -6.43
N LEU A 46 9.35 -0.36 -6.21
CA LEU A 46 8.45 0.61 -6.86
C LEU A 46 8.61 0.59 -8.39
N THR A 47 9.83 0.56 -8.92
CA THR A 47 10.04 0.49 -10.37
C THR A 47 9.50 -0.80 -10.98
N LYS A 48 9.49 -1.91 -10.22
CA LYS A 48 9.01 -3.22 -10.71
C LYS A 48 7.50 -3.42 -10.59
N HIS A 49 6.89 -2.90 -9.52
CA HIS A 49 5.53 -3.24 -9.13
C HIS A 49 4.64 -2.03 -8.85
N GLY A 50 5.25 -0.88 -8.61
CA GLY A 50 4.59 0.38 -8.29
C GLY A 50 3.97 1.07 -9.49
N GLU A 51 3.13 2.04 -9.18
CA GLU A 51 2.67 3.03 -10.14
C GLU A 51 3.78 4.05 -10.38
N LEU A 52 4.10 4.28 -11.66
CA LEU A 52 5.08 5.26 -12.10
C LEU A 52 4.36 6.37 -12.87
N ASP A 53 4.83 7.60 -12.70
CA ASP A 53 4.39 8.72 -13.51
C ASP A 53 4.97 8.64 -14.95
N GLU A 54 4.58 9.60 -15.80
CA GLU A 54 5.01 9.67 -17.21
C GLU A 54 6.53 9.83 -17.38
N LEU A 55 7.25 10.24 -16.33
CA LEU A 55 8.70 10.42 -16.32
C LEU A 55 9.43 9.24 -15.66
N GLY A 56 8.70 8.21 -15.21
CA GLY A 56 9.23 7.04 -14.52
C GLY A 56 9.49 7.25 -13.03
N GLY A 57 9.01 8.36 -12.46
CA GLY A 57 9.07 8.64 -11.02
C GLY A 57 8.02 7.83 -10.25
N ALA A 58 8.39 7.31 -9.09
CA ALA A 58 7.45 6.64 -8.20
C ALA A 58 7.09 7.55 -7.02
N ASP A 59 5.80 7.86 -6.88
CA ASP A 59 5.30 8.52 -5.68
C ASP A 59 5.25 7.54 -4.50
N VAL A 60 5.45 8.04 -3.30
CA VAL A 60 5.36 7.29 -2.05
C VAL A 60 4.49 8.04 -1.03
N PRO A 61 3.78 7.34 -0.13
CA PRO A 61 3.76 5.89 0.08
C PRO A 61 2.92 5.10 -0.94
N GLN A 62 3.34 3.88 -1.31
CA GLN A 62 2.52 2.92 -2.08
C GLN A 62 2.22 1.63 -1.32
N VAL A 63 0.99 1.12 -1.44
CA VAL A 63 0.52 -0.12 -0.80
C VAL A 63 0.32 -1.21 -1.85
N PHE A 64 0.72 -2.43 -1.49
CA PHE A 64 0.64 -3.62 -2.34
C PHE A 64 0.11 -4.81 -1.57
N VAL A 65 -0.52 -5.74 -2.28
CA VAL A 65 -0.79 -7.09 -1.78
C VAL A 65 -0.01 -8.08 -2.62
N GLU A 66 0.77 -8.94 -1.96
CA GLU A 66 1.40 -10.09 -2.61
C GLU A 66 0.60 -11.35 -2.30
N THR A 67 0.17 -12.08 -3.33
CA THR A 67 -0.48 -13.41 -3.20
C THR A 67 0.19 -14.38 -4.16
N GLY A 68 0.66 -15.53 -3.69
CA GLY A 68 1.10 -16.58 -4.61
C GLY A 68 2.34 -16.21 -5.46
N GLY A 69 3.09 -15.17 -5.08
CA GLY A 69 4.18 -14.60 -5.90
C GLY A 69 3.75 -13.51 -6.89
N GLN A 70 2.45 -13.22 -6.98
CA GLN A 70 1.93 -12.08 -7.74
C GLN A 70 1.83 -10.84 -6.85
N VAL A 71 2.34 -9.71 -7.32
CA VAL A 71 2.23 -8.41 -6.65
C VAL A 71 1.12 -7.61 -7.31
N LYS A 72 0.18 -7.10 -6.50
CA LYS A 72 -0.89 -6.20 -6.94
C LYS A 72 -0.74 -4.85 -6.25
N HIS A 73 -0.65 -3.79 -7.04
CA HIS A 73 -0.72 -2.41 -6.55
C HIS A 73 -2.13 -2.08 -6.03
N VAL A 74 -2.21 -1.39 -4.90
CA VAL A 74 -3.46 -1.09 -4.19
C VAL A 74 -3.71 0.41 -4.04
N LEU A 75 -2.68 1.18 -3.67
CA LEU A 75 -2.84 2.59 -3.34
C LEU A 75 -1.52 3.35 -3.50
N THR A 76 -1.49 4.38 -4.37
CA THR A 76 -0.35 5.33 -4.49
C THR A 76 -0.57 6.61 -3.70
N ARG A 77 -1.82 7.07 -3.64
CA ARG A 77 -2.21 8.38 -3.08
C ARG A 77 -3.44 8.22 -2.21
N VAL A 78 -3.44 8.92 -1.07
CA VAL A 78 -4.63 8.96 -0.20
C VAL A 78 -5.78 9.59 -0.98
N PRO A 79 -6.95 8.94 -1.07
CA PRO A 79 -8.12 9.52 -1.72
C PRO A 79 -8.50 10.85 -1.07
N LEU A 80 -9.21 11.70 -1.79
CA LEU A 80 -9.74 12.94 -1.24
C LEU A 80 -11.23 12.79 -0.96
N ASP A 81 -11.70 13.44 0.10
CA ASP A 81 -13.13 13.59 0.42
C ASP A 81 -13.79 14.67 -0.48
N GLU A 82 -15.08 14.91 -0.28
CA GLU A 82 -15.85 15.92 -1.03
C GLU A 82 -15.35 17.37 -0.82
N GLN A 83 -14.54 17.61 0.22
CA GLN A 83 -13.93 18.90 0.52
C GLN A 83 -12.47 18.99 0.03
N GLY A 84 -11.95 17.95 -0.64
CA GLY A 84 -10.58 17.88 -1.10
C GLY A 84 -9.57 17.56 0.02
N LYS A 85 -10.01 17.04 1.17
CA LYS A 85 -9.13 16.65 2.28
C LYS A 85 -8.79 15.15 2.20
N PRO A 86 -7.63 14.71 2.71
CA PRO A 86 -7.26 13.30 2.70
C PRO A 86 -8.28 12.42 3.46
N ASP A 87 -8.84 11.44 2.74
CA ASP A 87 -9.84 10.49 3.22
C ASP A 87 -9.18 9.14 3.54
N PHE A 88 -8.81 8.99 4.81
CA PHE A 88 -8.18 7.78 5.32
C PHE A 88 -9.16 6.62 5.51
N GLU A 89 -10.45 6.90 5.70
CA GLU A 89 -11.46 5.85 5.79
C GLU A 89 -11.65 5.18 4.43
N ARG A 90 -11.67 5.98 3.36
CA ARG A 90 -11.70 5.43 2.00
C ARG A 90 -10.41 4.69 1.64
N ALA A 91 -9.25 5.19 2.06
CA ALA A 91 -7.99 4.44 1.92
C ALA A 91 -8.06 3.08 2.63
N ARG A 92 -8.62 3.04 3.85
CA ARG A 92 -8.82 1.80 4.62
C ARG A 92 -9.70 0.82 3.86
N GLN A 93 -10.83 1.29 3.34
CA GLN A 93 -11.75 0.47 2.57
C GLN A 93 -11.08 -0.13 1.32
N ILE A 94 -10.26 0.65 0.61
CA ILE A 94 -9.50 0.17 -0.56
C ILE A 94 -8.55 -0.96 -0.16
N VAL A 95 -7.76 -0.77 0.90
CA VAL A 95 -6.81 -1.78 1.41
C VAL A 95 -7.54 -3.04 1.85
N ARG A 96 -8.61 -2.89 2.63
CA ARG A 96 -9.44 -4.01 3.09
C ARG A 96 -10.01 -4.81 1.92
N GLN A 97 -10.62 -4.13 0.96
CA GLN A 97 -11.21 -4.77 -0.21
C GLN A 97 -10.14 -5.49 -1.06
N ALA A 98 -8.93 -4.92 -1.15
CA ALA A 98 -7.81 -5.56 -1.81
C ALA A 98 -7.40 -6.85 -1.09
N LEU A 99 -7.35 -6.86 0.24
CA LEU A 99 -7.07 -8.05 1.03
C LEU A 99 -8.16 -9.12 0.91
N GLU A 100 -9.43 -8.75 0.77
CA GLU A 100 -10.54 -9.70 0.60
C GLU A 100 -10.57 -10.33 -0.81
N ASN A 101 -10.19 -9.57 -1.84
CA ASN A 101 -10.27 -10.00 -3.25
C ASN A 101 -8.99 -10.61 -3.81
N ALA A 102 -7.87 -10.52 -3.08
CA ALA A 102 -6.56 -11.01 -3.52
C ALA A 102 -6.33 -12.50 -3.25
#